data_AF-A0A9Q3IRF0-F1
#
_entry.id   AF-A0A9Q3IRF0-F1
#
_cell.length_a   1.000
_cell.length_b   1.000
_cell.length_c   1.000
_cell.angle_alpha   90.00
_cell.angle_beta   90.00
_cell.angle_gamma   90.00
#
_symmetry.space_group_name_H-M   'P 1'
#
loop_
_entity.id
_entity.type
_entity.pdbx_description
1 polymer ?
#
loop_
_entity_poly.entity_id
_entity_poly.type
_entity_poly.pdbx_seq_one_letter_code
_entity_poly.pdbx_strand_id
1 'polypeptide(L)'
;MFGKSVRCLPCHKEDTAMDTALLFWNNIIYTCGVPKIIISDRDPKFTSEFWTNLYDMLGTKPVFSTAYNPQTDGLAESMIQTMEDIIRMFCTYGMEYKDHEGYIYDWVTLLQAVQLA
;
A
#
# COMPACT_ATOMS: atom_id res chain seq x y z
N MET A 1 11.81 -18.98 2.02
CA MET A 1 11.73 -18.04 3.16
C MET A 1 11.06 -16.78 2.62
N PHE A 2 9.76 -16.59 2.89
CA PHE A 2 9.06 -15.39 2.42
C PHE A 2 9.37 -14.27 3.40
N GLY A 3 10.13 -13.26 2.96
CA GLY A 3 10.39 -12.06 3.76
C GLY A 3 9.09 -11.29 3.98
N LYS A 4 8.88 -10.77 5.19
CA LYS A 4 7.82 -9.79 5.45
C LYS A 4 8.38 -8.42 5.04
N SER A 5 7.89 -7.89 3.93
CA SER A 5 8.25 -6.55 3.45
C SER A 5 6.98 -5.73 3.29
N VAL A 6 6.99 -4.47 3.72
CA VAL A 6 5.88 -3.56 3.50
C VAL A 6 6.22 -2.61 2.36
N ARG A 7 5.24 -2.38 1.47
CA ARG A 7 5.32 -1.35 0.44
C ARG A 7 4.10 -0.46 0.53
N CYS A 8 4.34 0.84 0.67
CA CYS A 8 3.31 1.86 0.65
C CYS A 8 3.42 2.63 -0.67
N LEU A 9 2.32 2.70 -1.41
CA LEU A 9 2.27 3.39 -2.70
C LEU A 9 1.36 4.60 -2.54
N PRO A 10 1.80 5.81 -2.94
CA PRO A 10 0.93 6.96 -2.98
C PRO A 10 -0.19 6.73 -4.00
N CYS A 11 -1.41 7.11 -3.64
CA CYS A 11 -2.60 7.05 -4.49
C CYS A 11 -3.46 8.29 -4.26
N HIS A 12 -4.34 8.60 -5.21
CA HIS A 12 -5.32 9.66 -5.09
C HIS A 12 -6.66 9.10 -4.64
N LYS A 13 -7.44 9.92 -3.93
CA LYS A 13 -8.76 9.51 -3.45
C LYS A 13 -9.69 9.18 -4.63
N GLU A 14 -9.53 9.94 -5.70
CA GLU A 14 -10.26 9.89 -6.95
C GLU A 14 -9.82 8.72 -7.87
N ASP A 15 -8.74 8.01 -7.52
CA ASP A 15 -8.25 6.89 -8.32
C ASP A 15 -9.37 5.86 -8.54
N THR A 16 -9.54 5.47 -9.80
CA THR A 16 -10.52 4.46 -10.17
C THR A 16 -10.03 3.06 -9.80
N ALA A 17 -10.91 2.06 -9.93
CA ALA A 17 -10.53 0.65 -9.84
C ALA A 17 -9.40 0.27 -10.82
N MET A 18 -9.36 0.90 -12.00
CA MET A 18 -8.32 0.63 -13.00
C MET A 18 -6.99 1.26 -12.59
N ASP A 19 -7.00 2.49 -12.07
CA ASP A 19 -5.78 3.17 -11.61
C ASP A 19 -5.11 2.39 -10.48
N THR A 20 -5.90 1.89 -9.52
CA THR A 20 -5.36 1.06 -8.42
C THR A 20 -4.80 -0.26 -8.93
N ALA A 21 -5.37 -0.88 -9.96
CA ALA A 21 -4.84 -2.10 -10.55
C ALA A 21 -3.53 -1.86 -11.33
N LEU A 22 -3.40 -0.73 -12.00
CA LEU A 22 -2.14 -0.35 -12.65
C LEU A 22 -1.04 -0.13 -11.61
N LEU A 23 -1.35 0.56 -10.51
CA LEU A 23 -0.42 0.72 -9.38
C LEU A 23 -0.01 -0.64 -8.81
N PHE A 24 -0.97 -1.54 -8.59
CA PHE A 24 -0.70 -2.88 -8.09
C PHE A 24 0.16 -3.72 -9.05
N TRP A 25 -0.14 -3.68 -10.34
CA TRP A 25 0.60 -4.43 -11.36
C TRP A 25 2.06 -4.00 -11.42
N ASN A 26 2.29 -2.69 -11.57
CA ASN A 26 3.62 -2.14 -11.82
C ASN A 26 4.55 -2.23 -10.60
N ASN A 27 3.99 -2.24 -9.39
CA ASN A 27 4.80 -2.16 -8.17
C ASN A 27 4.84 -3.48 -7.40
N ILE A 28 3.74 -4.23 -7.38
CA ILE A 28 3.60 -5.47 -6.59
C ILE A 28 3.82 -6.69 -7.46
N ILE A 29 3.00 -6.89 -8.51
CA ILE A 29 3.10 -8.09 -9.35
C ILE A 29 4.46 -8.15 -10.04
N TYR A 30 4.96 -7.02 -10.56
CA TYR A 30 6.26 -6.97 -11.20
C TYR A 30 7.41 -7.43 -10.29
N THR A 31 7.36 -7.08 -8.99
CA THR A 31 8.44 -7.36 -8.04
C THR A 31 8.28 -8.71 -7.34
N CYS A 32 7.05 -9.08 -6.99
CA CYS A 32 6.74 -10.24 -6.14
C CYS A 32 6.17 -11.43 -6.92
N GLY A 33 5.81 -11.23 -8.20
CA GLY A 33 5.00 -12.16 -8.97
C GLY A 33 3.51 -12.08 -8.62
N VAL A 34 2.71 -12.91 -9.30
CA VAL A 34 1.26 -12.98 -9.08
C VAL A 34 0.97 -13.69 -7.75
N PRO A 35 0.30 -13.04 -6.78
CA PRO A 35 -0.03 -13.68 -5.52
C PRO A 35 -1.16 -14.70 -5.69
N LYS A 36 -1.11 -15.80 -4.93
CA LYS A 36 -2.20 -16.78 -4.92
C LYS A 36 -3.41 -16.30 -4.11
N ILE A 37 -3.17 -15.48 -3.09
CA ILE A 37 -4.17 -14.95 -2.17
C ILE A 37 -3.86 -13.48 -1.93
N ILE A 38 -4.88 -12.63 -2.00
CA ILE A 38 -4.81 -11.23 -1.57
C ILE A 38 -5.81 -11.03 -0.45
N ILE A 39 -5.35 -10.48 0.67
CA ILE A 39 -6.22 -10.03 1.75
C ILE A 39 -6.41 -8.53 1.56
N SER A 40 -7.64 -8.09 1.38
CA SER A 40 -8.01 -6.69 1.14
C SER A 40 -9.16 -6.29 2.04
N ASP A 41 -9.31 -5.00 2.34
CA ASP A 41 -10.55 -4.48 2.88
C ASP A 41 -11.68 -4.52 1.83
N ARG A 42 -12.88 -4.07 2.23
CA ARG A 42 -14.06 -4.02 1.39
C ARG A 42 -14.21 -2.69 0.64
N ASP A 43 -13.12 -2.00 0.32
CA ASP A 43 -13.20 -0.79 -0.50
C ASP A 43 -13.92 -1.12 -1.84
N PRO A 44 -14.86 -0.26 -2.29
CA PRO A 44 -15.58 -0.45 -3.55
C PRO A 44 -14.68 -0.69 -4.77
N LYS A 45 -13.44 -0.18 -4.76
CA LYS A 45 -12.46 -0.41 -5.81
C LYS A 45 -12.12 -1.90 -5.89
N PHE A 46 -11.74 -2.54 -4.78
CA PHE A 46 -11.31 -3.95 -4.73
C PHE A 46 -12.46 -4.96 -4.81
N THR A 47 -13.68 -4.51 -4.58
CA THR A 47 -14.91 -5.32 -4.72
C THR A 47 -15.66 -5.07 -6.04
N SER A 48 -15.12 -4.19 -6.90
CA SER A 48 -15.70 -3.89 -8.21
C SER A 48 -15.69 -5.10 -9.15
N GLU A 49 -16.55 -5.07 -10.16
CA GLU A 49 -16.57 -6.07 -11.23
C GLU A 49 -15.20 -6.16 -11.92
N PHE A 50 -14.55 -5.01 -12.14
CA PHE A 50 -13.22 -4.94 -12.75
C PHE A 50 -12.19 -5.75 -11.94
N TRP A 51 -12.08 -5.51 -10.63
CA TRP A 51 -11.14 -6.23 -9.78
C TRP A 51 -11.50 -7.71 -9.63
N THR A 52 -12.79 -8.02 -9.57
CA THR A 52 -13.27 -9.43 -9.55
C THR A 52 -12.79 -10.18 -10.78
N ASN A 53 -12.98 -9.62 -11.98
CA ASN A 53 -12.52 -10.21 -13.22
C ASN A 53 -10.98 -10.30 -13.29
N LEU A 54 -10.27 -9.30 -12.74
CA LEU A 54 -8.81 -9.31 -12.67
C LEU A 54 -8.29 -10.44 -11.77
N TYR A 55 -8.92 -10.67 -10.61
CA TYR A 55 -8.56 -11.78 -9.74
C TYR A 55 -8.71 -13.13 -10.44
N ASP A 56 -9.82 -13.33 -11.16
CA ASP A 56 -10.08 -14.55 -11.93
C ASP A 56 -9.05 -14.77 -13.04
N MET A 57 -8.72 -13.72 -13.80
CA MET A 57 -7.68 -13.78 -14.84
C MET A 57 -6.30 -14.11 -14.27
N LEU A 58 -5.98 -13.60 -13.09
CA LEU A 58 -4.72 -13.85 -12.40
C LEU A 58 -4.69 -15.21 -11.66
N GLY A 59 -5.83 -15.90 -11.53
CA GLY A 59 -5.95 -17.07 -10.64
C GLY A 59 -5.69 -16.71 -9.17
N THR A 60 -5.95 -15.47 -8.79
CA THR A 60 -5.76 -14.94 -7.43
C THR A 60 -7.06 -15.09 -6.65
N LYS A 61 -6.99 -15.58 -5.41
CA LYS A 61 -8.15 -15.65 -4.53
C LYS A 61 -8.23 -14.40 -3.63
N PRO A 62 -9.22 -13.51 -3.80
CA PRO A 62 -9.43 -12.43 -2.86
C PRO A 62 -10.03 -12.97 -1.56
N VAL A 63 -9.55 -12.46 -0.44
CA VAL A 63 -10.11 -12.68 0.90
C VAL A 63 -10.37 -11.31 1.50
N PHE A 64 -11.64 -10.94 1.57
CA PHE A 64 -12.00 -9.64 2.13
C PHE A 64 -12.03 -9.71 3.65
N SER A 65 -11.28 -8.82 4.31
CA SER A 65 -11.34 -8.70 5.77
C SER A 65 -12.75 -8.30 6.20
N THR A 66 -13.22 -8.93 7.28
CA THR A 66 -14.36 -8.44 8.05
C THR A 66 -13.86 -7.39 9.03
N ALA A 67 -14.74 -6.51 9.52
CA ALA A 67 -14.38 -5.60 10.61
C ALA A 67 -13.70 -6.40 11.73
N TYR A 68 -12.41 -6.09 11.97
CA TYR A 68 -11.51 -6.73 12.94
C TYR A 68 -11.15 -8.21 12.64
N ASN A 69 -10.06 -8.45 11.89
CA ASN A 69 -9.39 -9.77 11.86
C ASN A 69 -7.93 -9.68 12.36
N PRO A 70 -7.71 -9.59 13.69
CA PRO A 70 -6.45 -9.15 14.30
C PRO A 70 -5.22 -10.03 14.02
N GLN A 71 -5.39 -11.26 13.52
CA GLN A 71 -4.25 -12.14 13.22
C GLN A 71 -3.55 -11.83 11.89
N THR A 72 -4.27 -11.24 10.93
CA THR A 72 -3.72 -10.88 9.60
C THR A 72 -3.61 -9.38 9.42
N ASP A 73 -4.51 -8.61 10.06
CA ASP A 73 -4.51 -7.16 10.00
C ASP A 73 -3.44 -6.52 10.89
N GLY A 74 -2.97 -7.18 11.96
CA GLY A 74 -2.09 -6.52 12.94
C GLY A 74 -0.77 -5.95 12.38
N LEU A 75 -0.19 -6.56 11.34
CA LEU A 75 0.99 -5.99 10.66
C LEU A 75 0.62 -4.82 9.74
N ALA A 76 -0.47 -4.95 8.98
CA ALA A 76 -0.94 -3.88 8.10
C ALA A 76 -1.41 -2.68 8.93
N GLU A 77 -2.23 -2.89 9.96
CA GLU A 77 -2.71 -1.90 10.92
C GLU A 77 -1.54 -1.22 11.64
N SER A 78 -0.59 -1.97 12.19
CA SER A 78 0.58 -1.38 12.87
C SER A 78 1.40 -0.50 11.92
N MET A 79 1.53 -0.89 10.65
CA MET A 79 2.27 -0.11 9.68
C MET A 79 1.51 1.11 9.18
N ILE A 80 0.19 0.99 8.97
CA ILE A 80 -0.69 2.13 8.66
C ILE A 80 -0.61 3.16 9.78
N GLN A 81 -0.70 2.73 11.04
CA GLN A 81 -0.58 3.63 12.20
C GLN A 81 0.79 4.33 12.24
N THR A 82 1.87 3.57 12.05
CA THR A 82 3.24 4.12 12.02
C THR A 82 3.36 5.17 10.91
N MET A 83 2.80 4.89 9.74
CA MET A 83 2.84 5.79 8.60
C MET A 83 1.99 7.05 8.82
N GLU A 84 0.79 6.94 9.40
CA GLU A 84 -0.03 8.09 9.78
C GLU A 84 0.69 9.00 10.78
N ASP A 85 1.38 8.42 11.77
CA ASP A 85 2.10 9.19 12.78
C ASP A 85 3.28 9.95 12.17
N ILE A 86 4.01 9.33 11.23
CA ILE A 86 5.06 10.00 10.46
C ILE A 86 4.47 11.16 9.65
N ILE A 87 3.41 10.91 8.86
CA ILE A 87 2.77 11.95 8.04
C ILE A 87 2.28 13.10 8.93
N ARG A 88 1.67 12.79 10.07
CA ARG A 88 1.19 13.79 11.03
C ARG A 88 2.35 14.62 11.58
N MET A 89 3.48 14.00 11.91
CA MET A 89 4.68 14.71 12.36
C MET A 89 5.22 15.65 11.28
N PHE A 90 5.30 15.19 10.03
CA PHE A 90 5.73 16.00 8.88
C PHE A 90 4.83 17.23 8.68
N CYS A 91 3.52 17.03 8.61
CA CYS A 91 2.56 18.11 8.40
C CYS A 91 2.45 19.08 9.59
N THR A 92 2.58 18.59 10.82
CA THR A 92 2.40 19.41 12.04
C THR A 92 3.62 20.27 12.33
N TYR A 93 4.82 19.69 12.18
CA TYR A 93 6.06 20.36 12.57
C TYR A 93 6.80 20.98 11.39
N GLY A 94 6.24 20.92 10.18
CA GLY A 94 6.87 21.44 8.96
C GLY A 94 8.22 20.78 8.71
N MET A 95 8.34 19.49 9.03
CA MET A 95 9.62 18.79 8.89
C MET A 95 9.96 18.70 7.41
N GLU A 96 11.09 19.28 7.03
CA GLU A 96 11.68 19.13 5.70
C GLU A 96 12.89 18.21 5.84
N TYR A 97 12.88 17.05 5.18
CA TYR A 97 14.10 16.28 5.07
C TYR A 97 14.95 16.89 3.96
N LYS A 98 16.17 17.31 4.32
CA LYS A 98 17.19 17.79 3.37
C LYS A 98 18.31 16.77 3.33
N ASP A 99 18.65 16.29 2.14
CA ASP A 99 19.87 15.49 1.99
C ASP A 99 21.12 16.37 2.12
N HIS A 100 22.29 15.73 2.01
CA HIS A 100 23.59 16.38 2.03
C HIS A 100 23.82 17.33 0.84
N GLU A 101 22.98 17.27 -0.19
CA GLU A 101 23.01 18.15 -1.37
C GLU A 101 22.00 19.31 -1.27
N GLY A 102 21.19 19.33 -0.20
CA GLY A 102 20.20 20.38 0.06
C GLY A 102 18.85 20.18 -0.64
N TYR A 103 18.60 19.02 -1.22
CA TYR A 103 17.32 18.70 -1.85
C TYR A 103 16.23 18.47 -0.79
N ILE A 104 15.07 19.09 -0.95
CA ILE A 104 13.94 18.95 -0.01
C ILE A 104 13.08 17.78 -0.45
N TYR A 105 12.98 16.77 0.41
CA TYR A 105 12.14 15.61 0.20
C TYR A 105 10.81 15.84 0.90
N ASP A 106 9.72 15.73 0.14
CA ASP A 106 8.39 15.63 0.72
C ASP A 106 8.17 14.24 1.33
N TRP A 107 7.08 14.09 2.10
CA TRP A 107 6.77 12.82 2.76
C TRP A 107 6.57 11.67 1.75
N VAL A 108 6.12 11.96 0.52
CA VAL A 108 5.91 10.97 -0.55
C VAL A 108 7.24 10.39 -1.02
N THR A 109 8.25 11.24 -1.15
CA THR A 109 9.60 10.87 -1.58
C THR A 109 10.31 10.07 -0.49
N LEU A 110 9.99 10.32 0.78
CA LEU A 110 10.52 9.58 1.93
C LEU A 110 9.85 8.21 2.14
N LEU A 111 8.70 7.93 1.49
CA LEU A 111 8.01 6.65 1.63
C LEU A 111 8.90 5.45 1.30
N GLN A 112 9.74 5.59 0.28
CA GLN A 112 10.66 4.50 -0.12
C GLN A 112 11.74 4.27 0.93
N ALA A 113 12.18 5.31 1.65
CA ALA A 113 13.18 5.19 2.72
C ALA A 113 12.59 4.52 3.97
N VAL A 114 11.33 4.79 4.30
CA VAL A 114 10.62 4.14 5.43
C VAL A 114 10.37 2.65 5.16
N GLN A 115 10.30 2.23 3.91
CA GLN A 115 10.11 0.81 3.52
C GLN A 115 11.36 -0.06 3.68
N LEU A 116 12.54 0.55 3.90
CA LEU A 116 13.84 -0.11 3.99
C LEU A 116 14.39 -0.20 5.43
N ALA A 117 13.68 0.37 6.41
CA ALA A 117 14.02 0.31 7.83
C ALA A 117 13.32 -0.85 8.54
#